data_AF-K2B2K1-F1
#
_entry.id   AF-K2B2K1-F1
#
_cell.length_a   1.000
_cell.length_b   1.000
_cell.length_c   1.000
_cell.angle_alpha   90.00
_cell.angle_beta   90.00
_cell.angle_gamma   90.00
#
_symmetry.space_group_name_H-M   'P 1'
#
loop_
_entity.id
_entity.type
_entity.pdbx_description
1 polymer ?
#
loop_
_entity_poly.entity_id
_entity_poly.type
_entity_poly.pdbx_seq_one_letter_code
_entity_poly.pdbx_strand_id
1 'polypeptide(L)'
;KTGQKASLPVFDRVSEDILVNELKKANLSVSGKTKLVDGRTGESFKEDTVVGVGYIMKLTHMVEDKTHARSTGPYSLVTQQPLGGKAQMGGQRLGEMEVWALEAHRATYTLQEMLTIKSDDIVGRARAFEAIVKGDPIPEANVPESFKVLVRELNSLGMALETIGAVIADEAQKEENEAVQSKEVVEKKL
;
A
#
# COMPACT_ATOMS: atom_id res chain seq x y z
N LYS A 1 37.68 11.38 26.63
CA LYS A 1 39.15 11.23 26.82
C LYS A 1 39.53 10.58 28.16
N THR A 2 38.80 10.87 29.25
CA THR A 2 39.14 10.38 30.61
C THR A 2 38.49 9.06 31.01
N GLY A 3 37.53 8.53 30.24
CA GLY A 3 36.91 7.21 30.50
C GLY A 3 36.14 7.09 31.82
N GLN A 4 35.87 8.23 32.47
CA GLN A 4 35.20 8.29 33.77
C GLN A 4 33.71 7.97 33.62
N LYS A 5 33.17 7.23 34.60
CA LYS A 5 31.74 6.96 34.70
C LYS A 5 31.13 7.98 35.66
N ALA A 6 30.14 8.73 35.18
CA ALA A 6 29.35 9.62 36.02
C ALA A 6 28.02 8.95 36.36
N SER A 7 27.54 9.15 37.58
CA SER A 7 26.19 8.79 38.01
C SER A 7 25.47 10.08 38.38
N LEU A 8 24.30 10.30 37.78
CA LEU A 8 23.45 11.43 38.07
C LEU A 8 22.12 10.89 38.58
N PRO A 9 21.81 11.06 39.88
CA PRO A 9 20.49 10.74 40.39
C PRO A 9 19.42 11.57 39.67
N VAL A 10 18.22 10.99 39.49
CA VAL A 10 17.15 11.57 38.66
C VAL A 10 16.76 13.00 39.07
N PHE A 11 16.86 13.33 40.36
CA PHE A 11 16.42 14.60 40.91
C PHE A 11 17.56 15.60 41.16
N ASP A 12 18.82 15.20 40.94
CA ASP A 12 19.94 16.06 41.22
C ASP A 12 20.27 16.93 40.00
N ARG A 13 20.28 18.25 40.17
CA ARG A 13 20.53 19.19 39.07
C ARG A 13 22.01 19.52 39.02
N VAL A 14 22.64 19.24 37.88
CA VAL A 14 24.03 19.65 37.64
C VAL A 14 24.06 21.12 37.22
N SER A 15 24.82 21.95 37.92
CA SER A 15 25.05 23.34 37.50
C SER A 15 25.98 23.40 36.29
N GLU A 16 25.78 24.41 35.44
CA GLU A 16 26.60 24.60 34.23
C GLU A 16 28.08 24.81 34.57
N ASP A 17 28.39 25.43 35.71
CA ASP A 17 29.76 25.63 36.18
C ASP A 17 30.53 24.32 36.37
N ILE A 18 29.85 23.27 36.83
CA ILE A 18 30.45 21.94 36.99
C ILE A 18 30.78 21.35 35.61
N LEU A 19 29.88 21.47 34.64
CA LEU A 19 30.10 21.01 33.26
C LEU A 19 31.28 21.75 32.61
N VAL A 20 31.34 23.08 32.76
CA VAL A 20 32.44 23.91 32.24
C VAL A 20 33.79 23.51 32.85
N ASN A 21 33.84 23.26 34.16
CA ASN A 21 35.06 22.85 34.83
C ASN A 21 35.52 21.46 34.39
N GLU A 22 34.61 20.51 34.21
CA GLU A 22 34.94 19.18 33.70
C GLU A 22 35.39 19.21 32.23
N LEU A 23 34.77 20.04 31.38
CA LEU A 23 35.21 20.25 30.00
C LEU A 23 36.63 20.83 29.93
N LYS A 24 36.96 21.80 30.80
CA LYS A 24 38.31 22.37 30.92
C LYS A 24 39.33 21.33 31.38
N LYS A 25 39.02 20.53 32.41
CA LYS A 25 39.88 19.42 32.87
C LYS A 25 40.15 18.41 31.76
N ALA A 26 39.15 18.17 30.90
CA ALA A 26 39.26 17.25 29.76
C ALA A 26 39.96 17.86 28.53
N ASN A 27 40.42 19.12 28.58
CA ASN A 27 40.97 19.87 27.45
C ASN A 27 40.02 19.91 26.24
N LEU A 28 38.72 20.13 26.49
CA LEU A 28 37.69 20.32 25.47
C LEU A 28 37.21 21.79 25.46
N SER A 29 36.59 22.20 24.36
CA SER A 29 36.01 23.55 24.28
C SER A 29 34.91 23.73 25.32
N VAL A 30 34.86 24.91 25.96
CA VAL A 30 33.84 25.23 26.95
C VAL A 30 32.44 25.23 26.35
N SER A 31 32.33 25.53 25.05
CA SER A 31 31.08 25.50 24.30
C SER A 31 30.57 24.07 24.02
N GLY A 32 31.36 23.02 24.25
CA GLY A 32 31.02 21.64 23.86
C GLY A 32 30.93 21.42 22.34
N LYS A 33 31.35 22.41 21.54
CA LYS A 33 31.37 22.38 20.08
C LYS A 33 32.78 22.15 19.55
N THR A 34 32.88 21.46 18.43
CA THR A 34 34.14 21.22 17.73
C THR A 34 33.96 21.46 16.24
N LYS A 35 35.03 21.90 15.57
CA LYS A 35 35.03 22.01 14.11
C LYS A 35 35.13 20.61 13.52
N LEU A 36 34.09 20.21 12.80
CA LEU A 36 34.07 18.95 12.07
C LEU A 36 34.70 19.13 10.69
N VAL A 37 35.21 18.04 10.12
CA VAL A 37 35.73 17.97 8.76
C VAL A 37 34.91 16.95 7.99
N ASP A 38 34.50 17.30 6.78
CA ASP A 38 33.77 16.39 5.90
C ASP A 38 34.71 15.28 5.42
N GLY A 39 34.37 14.02 5.73
CA GLY A 39 35.15 12.85 5.35
C GLY A 39 35.17 12.55 3.85
N ARG A 40 34.29 13.19 3.06
CA ARG A 40 34.25 13.00 1.59
C ARG A 40 35.13 14.00 0.85
N THR A 41 35.14 15.26 1.28
CA THR A 41 35.81 16.38 0.58
C THR A 41 37.10 16.84 1.26
N GLY A 42 37.23 16.61 2.57
CA GLY A 42 38.35 17.11 3.38
C GLY A 42 38.21 18.57 3.81
N GLU A 43 37.14 19.26 3.42
CA GLU A 43 36.87 20.63 3.84
C GLU A 43 36.27 20.68 5.25
N SER A 44 36.57 21.74 6.01
CA SER A 44 35.96 21.93 7.32
C SER A 44 34.55 22.50 7.19
N PHE A 45 33.63 22.07 8.05
CA PHE A 45 32.30 22.67 8.13
C PHE A 45 32.40 24.16 8.52
N LYS A 46 31.45 24.97 8.04
CA LYS A 46 31.42 26.42 8.26
C LYS A 46 31.21 26.79 9.73
N GLU A 47 30.37 26.01 10.42
CA GLU A 47 29.96 26.24 11.81
C GLU A 47 30.49 25.12 12.72
N ASP A 48 30.80 25.47 13.96
CA ASP A 48 31.20 24.49 14.97
C ASP A 48 29.99 23.66 15.42
N THR A 49 30.16 22.34 15.49
CA THR A 49 29.07 21.39 15.77
C THR A 49 29.22 20.78 17.16
N VAL A 50 28.11 20.58 17.87
CA VAL A 50 28.09 19.89 19.17
C VAL A 50 28.35 18.41 18.94
N VAL A 51 29.39 17.88 19.59
CA VAL A 51 29.76 16.46 19.52
C VAL A 51 29.89 15.92 20.92
N GLY A 52 29.27 14.79 21.19
CA GLY A 52 29.25 14.16 22.50
C GLY A 52 29.03 12.66 22.42
N VAL A 53 29.10 12.00 23.57
CA VAL A 53 28.81 10.57 23.70
C VAL A 53 27.37 10.42 24.17
N GLY A 54 26.48 10.04 23.26
CA GLY A 54 25.10 9.67 23.57
C GLY A 54 24.99 8.18 23.88
N TYR A 55 24.18 7.83 24.89
CA TYR A 55 23.82 6.44 25.13
C TYR A 55 22.62 6.08 24.23
N ILE A 56 22.85 5.25 23.22
CA ILE A 56 21.84 4.85 22.24
C ILE A 56 21.42 3.41 22.50
N MET A 57 20.11 3.17 22.53
CA MET A 57 19.53 1.83 22.65
C MET A 57 18.92 1.39 21.33
N LYS A 58 19.11 0.12 20.98
CA LYS A 58 18.45 -0.53 19.84
C LYS A 58 17.14 -1.15 20.32
N LEU A 59 16.02 -0.72 19.74
CA LEU A 59 14.70 -1.31 20.00
C LEU A 59 14.55 -2.66 19.27
N THR A 60 13.59 -3.46 19.71
CA THR A 60 13.28 -4.78 19.15
C THR A 60 12.71 -4.74 17.73
N HIS A 61 12.39 -3.55 17.21
CA HIS A 61 11.78 -3.37 15.90
C HIS A 61 12.78 -3.53 14.75
N MET A 62 13.02 -4.78 14.36
CA MET A 62 13.88 -5.11 13.23
C MET A 62 13.12 -5.00 11.90
N VAL A 63 13.81 -4.53 10.85
CA VAL A 63 13.25 -4.46 9.49
C VAL A 63 13.00 -5.87 8.94
N GLU A 64 13.88 -6.82 9.26
CA GLU A 64 13.78 -8.23 8.87
C GLU A 64 12.42 -8.86 9.28
N ASP A 65 11.92 -8.50 10.47
CA ASP A 65 10.62 -8.99 10.94
C ASP A 65 9.44 -8.33 10.20
N LYS A 66 9.64 -7.13 9.64
CA LYS A 66 8.60 -6.32 9.00
C LYS A 66 8.52 -6.52 7.49
N THR A 67 9.58 -7.03 6.85
CA THR A 67 9.55 -7.32 5.41
C THR A 67 8.61 -8.50 5.13
N HIS A 68 7.63 -8.27 4.25
CA HIS A 68 6.68 -9.26 3.77
C HIS A 68 6.24 -8.91 2.35
N ALA A 69 6.26 -9.89 1.46
CA ALA A 69 5.84 -9.74 0.07
C ALA A 69 5.00 -10.95 -0.34
N ARG A 70 4.02 -10.71 -1.21
CA ARG A 70 3.11 -11.73 -1.71
C ARG A 70 2.89 -11.51 -3.21
N SER A 71 2.93 -12.60 -3.98
CA SER A 71 2.46 -12.65 -5.37
C SER A 71 1.14 -13.41 -5.44
N THR A 72 1.18 -14.72 -5.20
CA THR A 72 0.01 -15.60 -5.05
C THR A 72 0.09 -16.33 -3.70
N GLY A 73 -1.02 -16.89 -3.23
CA GLY A 73 -1.08 -17.49 -1.90
C GLY A 73 -2.46 -18.05 -1.58
N PRO A 74 -2.72 -18.41 -0.31
CA PRO A 74 -4.02 -18.93 0.11
C PRO A 74 -5.11 -17.85 0.09
N TYR A 75 -6.34 -18.30 -0.11
CA TYR A 75 -7.56 -17.48 -0.19
C TYR A 75 -8.60 -17.97 0.83
N SER A 76 -9.47 -17.06 1.25
CA SER A 76 -10.62 -17.36 2.10
C SER A 76 -11.61 -18.29 1.38
N LEU A 77 -12.21 -19.23 2.12
CA LEU A 77 -13.19 -20.16 1.54
C LEU A 77 -14.48 -19.46 1.10
N VAL A 78 -14.94 -18.47 1.88
CA VAL A 78 -16.24 -17.81 1.68
C VAL A 78 -16.12 -16.70 0.65
N THR A 79 -15.27 -15.71 0.91
CA THR A 79 -15.15 -14.50 0.08
C THR A 79 -14.15 -14.63 -1.05
N GLN A 80 -13.38 -15.73 -1.10
CA GLN A 80 -12.34 -15.95 -2.12
C GLN A 80 -11.26 -14.87 -2.20
N GLN A 81 -11.17 -14.00 -1.17
CA GLN A 81 -10.17 -12.96 -1.03
C GLN A 81 -8.86 -13.50 -0.43
N PRO A 82 -7.71 -12.86 -0.72
CA PRO A 82 -6.45 -13.12 -0.05
C PRO A 82 -6.57 -13.16 1.48
N LEU A 83 -6.01 -14.17 2.14
CA LEU A 83 -5.93 -14.19 3.61
C LEU A 83 -5.12 -13.00 4.16
N GLY A 84 -5.30 -12.67 5.43
CA GLY A 84 -4.61 -11.56 6.09
C GLY A 84 -3.37 -12.00 6.90
N GLY A 85 -2.36 -11.13 6.95
CA GLY A 85 -1.22 -11.26 7.87
C GLY A 85 -0.03 -12.07 7.35
N LYS A 86 1.18 -11.73 7.82
CA LYS A 86 2.45 -12.35 7.40
C LYS A 86 2.47 -13.88 7.62
N ALA A 87 1.91 -14.34 8.74
CA ALA A 87 1.91 -15.75 9.12
C ALA A 87 1.18 -16.67 8.13
N GLN A 88 0.17 -16.15 7.42
CA GLN A 88 -0.63 -16.92 6.46
C GLN A 88 -0.23 -16.62 5.00
N MET A 89 0.95 -16.02 4.79
CA MET A 89 1.33 -15.43 3.49
C MET A 89 0.22 -14.52 2.94
N GLY A 90 -0.34 -13.72 3.84
CA GLY A 90 -1.50 -12.88 3.58
C GLY A 90 -1.21 -11.70 2.66
N GLY A 91 -2.25 -11.20 2.02
CA GLY A 91 -2.21 -9.99 1.19
C GLY A 91 -2.38 -8.73 2.01
N GLN A 92 -2.07 -7.61 1.39
CA GLN A 92 -2.30 -6.27 1.94
C GLN A 92 -3.76 -5.87 1.72
N ARG A 93 -4.32 -5.18 2.70
CA ARG A 93 -5.66 -4.62 2.58
C ARG A 93 -5.58 -3.33 1.76
N LEU A 94 -6.25 -3.32 0.61
CA LEU A 94 -6.64 -2.09 -0.07
C LEU A 94 -7.98 -1.66 0.53
N GLY A 95 -7.97 -0.58 1.30
CA GLY A 95 -9.16 -0.06 1.98
C GLY A 95 -9.88 1.01 1.17
N GLU A 96 -10.94 1.53 1.78
CA GLU A 96 -11.78 2.58 1.20
C GLU A 96 -10.98 3.87 0.91
N MET A 97 -10.07 4.25 1.81
CA MET A 97 -9.24 5.44 1.62
C MET A 97 -8.27 5.29 0.43
N GLU A 98 -7.73 4.10 0.20
CA GLU A 98 -6.87 3.85 -0.95
C GLU A 98 -7.67 3.80 -2.26
N VAL A 99 -8.90 3.29 -2.22
CA VAL A 99 -9.83 3.35 -3.36
C VAL A 99 -10.11 4.80 -3.74
N TRP A 100 -10.42 5.67 -2.78
CA TRP A 100 -10.63 7.11 -3.04
C TRP A 100 -9.42 7.76 -3.69
N ALA A 101 -8.20 7.39 -3.28
CA ALA A 101 -7.00 7.90 -3.89
C ALA A 101 -6.89 7.50 -5.38
N LEU A 102 -7.19 6.24 -5.72
CA LEU A 102 -7.19 5.78 -7.11
C LEU A 102 -8.27 6.45 -7.96
N GLU A 103 -9.47 6.65 -7.39
CA GLU A 103 -10.57 7.35 -8.03
C GLU A 103 -10.22 8.81 -8.31
N ALA A 104 -9.62 9.52 -7.34
CA ALA A 104 -9.18 10.90 -7.49
C ALA A 104 -8.16 11.06 -8.63
N HIS A 105 -7.30 10.06 -8.83
CA HIS A 105 -6.33 10.02 -9.93
C HIS A 105 -6.92 9.51 -11.25
N ARG A 106 -8.21 9.16 -11.30
CA ARG A 106 -8.87 8.54 -12.47
C ARG A 106 -8.17 7.27 -12.96
N ALA A 107 -7.57 6.52 -12.04
CA ALA A 107 -6.88 5.26 -12.34
C ALA A 107 -7.90 4.09 -12.42
N THR A 108 -8.86 4.17 -13.34
CA THR A 108 -10.00 3.25 -13.44
C THR A 108 -9.58 1.81 -13.69
N TYR A 109 -8.65 1.57 -14.63
CA TYR A 109 -8.15 0.23 -14.92
C TYR A 109 -7.41 -0.38 -13.74
N THR A 110 -6.58 0.40 -13.04
CA THR A 110 -5.87 -0.07 -11.85
C THR A 110 -6.82 -0.40 -10.72
N LEU A 111 -7.85 0.43 -10.52
CA LEU A 111 -8.88 0.18 -9.51
C LEU A 111 -9.66 -1.11 -9.84
N GLN A 112 -10.10 -1.27 -11.09
CA GLN A 112 -10.78 -2.48 -11.54
C GLN A 112 -9.92 -3.72 -11.33
N GLU A 113 -8.63 -3.66 -11.69
CA GLU A 113 -7.67 -4.75 -11.52
C GLU A 113 -7.54 -5.17 -10.05
N MET A 114 -7.44 -4.19 -9.15
CA MET A 114 -7.32 -4.40 -7.71
C MET A 114 -8.60 -5.01 -7.11
N LEU A 115 -9.78 -4.56 -7.56
CA LEU A 115 -11.08 -5.04 -7.05
C LEU A 115 -11.48 -6.41 -7.60
N THR A 116 -10.94 -6.84 -8.74
CA THR A 116 -11.35 -8.07 -9.43
C THR A 116 -10.21 -9.11 -9.48
N ILE A 117 -9.37 -9.05 -10.51
CA ILE A 117 -8.39 -10.09 -10.85
C ILE A 117 -7.29 -10.28 -9.79
N LYS A 118 -7.01 -9.26 -8.96
CA LYS A 118 -6.07 -9.37 -7.82
C LYS A 118 -6.73 -9.75 -6.49
N SER A 119 -8.05 -9.78 -6.45
CA SER A 119 -8.82 -10.06 -5.24
C SER A 119 -9.56 -11.39 -5.37
N ASP A 120 -10.83 -11.38 -5.78
CA ASP A 120 -11.78 -12.47 -5.60
C ASP A 120 -12.36 -13.03 -6.90
N ASP A 121 -11.99 -12.53 -8.09
CA ASP A 121 -12.34 -13.17 -9.35
C ASP A 121 -11.51 -14.46 -9.55
N ILE A 122 -12.10 -15.60 -9.21
CA ILE A 122 -11.47 -16.93 -9.27
C ILE A 122 -11.01 -17.27 -10.69
N VAL A 123 -11.84 -16.96 -11.69
CA VAL A 123 -11.57 -17.32 -13.08
C VAL A 123 -10.63 -16.29 -13.70
N GLY A 124 -10.88 -15.01 -13.45
CA GLY A 124 -10.07 -13.90 -13.92
C GLY A 124 -8.62 -13.98 -13.44
N ARG A 125 -8.38 -14.30 -12.16
CA ARG A 125 -7.01 -14.40 -11.62
C ARG A 125 -6.20 -15.54 -12.25
N ALA A 126 -6.83 -16.69 -12.50
CA ALA A 126 -6.17 -17.84 -13.10
C ALA A 126 -5.78 -17.54 -14.55
N ARG A 127 -6.71 -16.97 -15.33
CA ARG A 127 -6.44 -16.56 -16.71
C ARG A 127 -5.43 -15.42 -16.79
N ALA A 128 -5.48 -14.45 -15.89
CA ALA A 128 -4.51 -13.37 -15.82
C ALA A 128 -3.11 -13.90 -15.53
N PHE A 129 -2.96 -14.87 -14.61
CA PHE A 129 -1.68 -15.51 -14.35
C PHE A 129 -1.15 -16.24 -15.59
N GLU A 130 -1.99 -17.02 -16.27
CA GLU A 130 -1.60 -17.68 -17.52
C GLU A 130 -1.20 -16.70 -18.63
N ALA A 131 -1.96 -15.60 -18.79
CA ALA A 131 -1.69 -14.58 -19.78
C ALA A 131 -0.35 -13.88 -19.51
N ILE A 132 -0.06 -13.54 -18.24
CA ILE A 132 1.23 -12.95 -17.83
C ILE A 132 2.40 -13.90 -18.13
N VAL A 133 2.23 -15.20 -17.91
CA VAL A 133 3.28 -16.20 -18.19
C VAL A 133 3.51 -16.37 -19.70
N LYS A 134 2.45 -16.32 -20.51
CA LYS A 134 2.51 -16.46 -21.98
C LYS A 134 2.88 -15.17 -22.71
N GLY A 135 2.73 -14.01 -22.06
CA GLY A 135 2.88 -12.70 -22.68
C GLY A 135 1.66 -12.26 -23.50
N ASP A 136 0.51 -12.89 -23.27
CA ASP A 136 -0.75 -12.58 -23.94
C ASP A 136 -1.47 -11.40 -23.25
N PRO A 137 -2.38 -10.69 -23.93
CA PRO A 137 -3.19 -9.64 -23.31
C PRO A 137 -4.05 -10.22 -22.18
N ILE A 138 -4.12 -9.49 -21.06
CA ILE A 138 -4.92 -9.88 -19.89
C ILE A 138 -6.41 -9.81 -20.28
N PRO A 139 -7.19 -10.87 -20.04
CA PRO A 139 -8.62 -10.89 -20.36
C PRO A 139 -9.43 -9.95 -19.46
N GLU A 140 -10.64 -9.61 -19.91
CA GLU A 140 -11.56 -8.79 -19.12
C GLU A 140 -11.97 -9.46 -17.81
N ALA A 141 -12.18 -8.63 -16.78
CA ALA A 141 -12.56 -9.04 -15.45
C ALA A 141 -14.04 -9.44 -15.36
N ASN A 142 -14.35 -10.45 -14.55
CA ASN A 142 -15.73 -10.84 -14.27
C ASN A 142 -16.25 -10.15 -13.00
N VAL A 143 -17.51 -10.43 -12.67
CA VAL A 143 -18.15 -9.98 -11.43
C VAL A 143 -17.44 -10.60 -10.20
N PRO A 144 -17.02 -9.78 -9.21
CA PRO A 144 -16.43 -10.23 -7.95
C PRO A 144 -17.27 -11.28 -7.22
N GLU A 145 -16.60 -12.24 -6.59
CA GLU A 145 -17.30 -13.28 -5.81
C GLU A 145 -17.94 -12.71 -4.54
N SER A 146 -17.31 -11.69 -3.93
CA SER A 146 -17.89 -10.96 -2.79
C SER A 146 -19.24 -10.34 -3.10
N PHE A 147 -19.43 -9.81 -4.31
CA PHE A 147 -20.73 -9.28 -4.75
C PHE A 147 -21.77 -10.38 -4.88
N LYS A 148 -21.40 -11.56 -5.39
CA LYS A 148 -22.32 -12.71 -5.46
C LYS A 148 -22.72 -13.19 -4.07
N VAL A 149 -21.77 -13.23 -3.12
CA VAL A 149 -22.06 -13.57 -1.73
C VAL A 149 -23.07 -12.58 -1.14
N LEU A 150 -22.87 -11.27 -1.35
CA LEU A 150 -23.81 -10.24 -0.90
C LEU A 150 -25.24 -10.46 -1.43
N VAL A 151 -25.38 -10.75 -2.73
CA VAL A 151 -26.71 -11.03 -3.33
C VAL A 151 -27.36 -12.26 -2.67
N ARG A 152 -26.58 -13.30 -2.38
CA ARG A 152 -27.10 -14.51 -1.71
C ARG A 152 -27.48 -14.25 -0.26
N GLU A 153 -26.72 -13.43 0.45
CA GLU A 153 -27.06 -13.02 1.82
C GLU A 153 -28.37 -12.22 1.85
N LEU A 154 -28.54 -11.24 0.96
CA LEU A 154 -29.79 -10.48 0.86
C LEU A 154 -30.98 -11.36 0.45
N ASN A 155 -30.76 -12.32 -0.45
CA ASN A 155 -31.80 -13.29 -0.81
C ASN A 155 -32.20 -14.20 0.35
N SER A 156 -31.25 -14.55 1.23
CA SER A 156 -31.54 -15.34 2.43
C SER A 156 -32.40 -14.60 3.46
N LEU A 157 -32.41 -13.26 3.42
CA LEU A 157 -33.28 -12.41 4.25
C LEU A 157 -34.72 -12.32 3.72
N GLY A 158 -35.04 -12.94 2.58
CA GLY A 158 -36.36 -12.93 1.95
C GLY A 158 -36.56 -11.80 0.93
N MET A 159 -35.49 -11.09 0.55
CA MET A 159 -35.52 -10.18 -0.59
C MET A 159 -35.34 -10.99 -1.89
N ALA A 160 -36.05 -10.64 -2.97
CA ALA A 160 -35.83 -11.26 -4.28
C ALA A 160 -34.97 -10.33 -5.14
N LEU A 161 -33.65 -10.48 -5.07
CA LEU A 161 -32.71 -9.74 -5.90
C LEU A 161 -32.29 -10.57 -7.11
N GLU A 162 -32.57 -10.04 -8.28
CA GLU A 162 -32.11 -10.53 -9.57
C GLU A 162 -31.25 -9.46 -10.24
N THR A 163 -30.08 -9.86 -10.71
CA THR A 163 -29.21 -8.98 -11.48
C THR A 163 -29.71 -8.91 -12.91
N ILE A 164 -30.29 -7.78 -13.30
CA ILE A 164 -30.58 -7.49 -14.71
C ILE A 164 -29.23 -7.12 -15.34
N GLY A 165 -28.87 -7.79 -16.44
CA GLY A 165 -27.62 -7.50 -17.15
C GLY A 165 -27.54 -6.03 -17.52
N ALA A 166 -26.32 -5.47 -17.51
CA ALA A 166 -26.12 -4.11 -17.98
C ALA A 166 -26.46 -4.05 -19.48
N VAL A 167 -27.49 -3.30 -19.84
CA VAL A 167 -27.69 -2.87 -21.23
C VAL A 167 -26.58 -1.88 -21.52
N ILE A 168 -25.51 -2.35 -22.16
CA ILE A 168 -24.44 -1.48 -22.63
C ILE A 168 -25.08 -0.63 -23.74
N ALA A 169 -25.03 0.69 -23.62
CA ALA A 169 -25.69 1.63 -24.53
C ALA A 169 -25.28 1.48 -26.02
N ASP A 170 -24.21 0.72 -26.30
CA ASP A 170 -23.79 0.38 -27.66
C ASP A 170 -24.64 -0.74 -28.32
N GLU A 171 -25.33 -1.57 -27.54
CA GLU A 171 -26.27 -2.57 -28.09
C GLU A 171 -27.61 -1.93 -28.48
N ALA A 172 -28.05 -0.89 -27.76
CA ALA A 172 -29.23 -0.11 -28.14
C ALA A 172 -29.08 0.57 -29.51
N GLN A 173 -27.86 1.02 -29.86
CA GLN A 173 -27.59 1.59 -31.18
C GLN A 173 -27.49 0.52 -32.28
N LYS A 174 -27.08 -0.71 -31.96
CA LYS A 174 -27.09 -1.82 -32.93
C LYS A 174 -28.51 -2.31 -33.20
N GLU A 175 -29.32 -2.45 -32.16
CA GLU A 175 -30.73 -2.83 -32.29
C GLU A 175 -31.57 -1.75 -32.99
N GLU A 176 -31.33 -0.45 -32.72
CA GLU A 176 -31.98 0.63 -33.47
C GLU A 176 -31.58 0.64 -34.95
N ASN A 177 -30.31 0.42 -35.27
CA ASN A 177 -29.85 0.38 -36.66
C ASN A 177 -30.37 -0.84 -37.44
N GLU A 178 -30.49 -2.01 -36.80
CA GLU A 178 -31.10 -3.21 -37.40
C GLU A 178 -32.63 -3.08 -37.55
N ALA A 179 -33.30 -2.41 -36.61
CA ALA A 179 -34.73 -2.11 -36.69
C ALA A 179 -35.06 -1.06 -37.79
N VAL A 180 -34.16 -0.12 -38.07
CA VAL A 180 -34.31 0.86 -39.16
C VAL A 180 -34.04 0.21 -40.52
N GLN A 181 -33.02 -0.64 -40.65
CA GLN A 181 -32.73 -1.37 -41.90
C GLN A 181 -33.84 -2.35 -42.28
N SER A 182 -34.45 -3.05 -41.31
CA SER A 182 -35.56 -3.96 -41.58
C SER A 182 -36.84 -3.23 -42.03
N LYS A 183 -37.09 -2.01 -41.54
CA LYS A 183 -38.22 -1.18 -42.01
C LYS A 183 -38.01 -0.61 -43.41
N GLU A 184 -36.80 -0.13 -43.74
CA GLU A 184 -36.49 0.38 -45.09
C GLU A 184 -36.54 -0.71 -46.18
N VAL A 185 -36.19 -1.95 -45.84
CA VAL A 185 -36.26 -3.09 -46.78
C VAL A 185 -37.70 -3.51 -47.07
N VAL A 186 -38.62 -3.31 -46.11
CA VAL A 186 -40.05 -3.59 -46.28
C VAL A 186 -40.73 -2.48 -47.10
N GLU A 187 -40.39 -1.20 -46.89
CA GLU A 187 -40.95 -0.08 -47.67
C GLU A 187 -40.49 -0.06 -49.14
N LYS A 188 -39.28 -0.56 -49.46
CA LYS A 188 -38.81 -0.69 -50.86
C LYS A 188 -39.36 -1.90 -51.62
N LYS A 189 -40.10 -2.79 -50.95
CA LYS A 189 -40.69 -4.02 -51.53
C LYS A 189 -42.20 -3.95 -51.73
N LEU A 190 -42.84 -2.81 -51.45
CA LEU A 190 -44.24 -2.53 -51.73
C LEU A 190 -44.36 -1.63 -52.98
#